data_AF-A0A497R0B3-F1
#
_entry.id   AF-A0A497R0B3-F1
#
_cell.length_a   1.000
_cell.length_b   1.000
_cell.length_c   1.000
_cell.angle_alpha   90.00
_cell.angle_beta   90.00
_cell.angle_gamma   90.00
#
_symmetry.space_group_name_H-M   'P 1'
#
loop_
_entity.id
_entity.type
_entity.pdbx_description
1 polymer ?
#
loop_
_entity_poly.entity_id
_entity_poly.type
_entity_poly.pdbx_seq_one_letter_code
_entity_poly.pdbx_strand_id
1 'polypeptide(L)'
;DLLVNVLSEDQHAIATNDFFAVALDTKLTEELLFEAYARDIIRVIQTMRKELNLQLNNKIRIKVATDDFLWKLLEQFKTHITTETLAKEITRAKTEEVTKRIKVAKRELGLAIEQL
;
A
#
# COMPACT_ATOMS: atom_id res chain seq x y z
N ASP A 1 39.99 -26.01 -21.50
CA ASP A 1 40.46 -26.27 -20.13
C ASP A 1 40.80 -24.99 -19.41
N LEU A 2 39.98 -24.65 -18.42
CA LEU A 2 40.28 -23.59 -17.46
C LEU A 2 39.87 -24.10 -16.07
N LEU A 3 40.89 -24.24 -15.22
CA LEU A 3 40.83 -24.73 -13.85
C LEU A 3 40.10 -23.73 -12.96
N VAL A 4 39.15 -24.25 -12.18
CA VAL A 4 38.44 -23.52 -11.15
C VAL A 4 39.37 -23.34 -9.95
N ASN A 5 39.51 -22.10 -9.48
CA ASN A 5 39.94 -21.85 -8.11
C ASN A 5 38.88 -20.97 -7.44
N VAL A 6 38.14 -21.58 -6.52
CA VAL A 6 37.14 -20.90 -5.68
C VAL A 6 37.87 -20.33 -4.47
N LEU A 7 37.79 -19.02 -4.29
CA LEU A 7 37.90 -18.41 -2.98
C LEU A 7 36.66 -17.56 -2.77
N SER A 8 35.87 -18.04 -1.82
CA SER A 8 34.61 -17.50 -1.31
C SER A 8 34.79 -16.12 -0.70
N GLU A 9 33.89 -15.18 -1.00
CA GLU A 9 33.04 -14.51 -0.01
C GLU A 9 31.98 -13.64 -0.72
N ASP A 10 30.74 -13.81 -0.27
CA ASP A 10 29.45 -13.20 -0.67
C ASP A 10 28.83 -13.53 -2.04
N GLN A 11 27.99 -14.58 -1.97
CA GLN A 11 27.14 -15.15 -2.99
C GLN A 11 26.01 -14.19 -3.39
N HIS A 12 26.00 -13.72 -4.64
CA HIS A 12 24.79 -13.61 -5.46
C HIS A 12 25.19 -13.70 -6.94
N ALA A 13 25.63 -14.89 -7.36
CA ALA A 13 25.67 -15.20 -8.78
C ALA A 13 24.25 -15.57 -9.23
N ILE A 14 23.44 -14.54 -9.52
CA ILE A 14 22.14 -14.75 -10.15
C ILE A 14 22.39 -14.95 -11.65
N ALA A 15 22.62 -16.20 -12.04
CA ALA A 15 22.43 -16.63 -13.42
C ALA A 15 20.93 -16.88 -13.62
N THR A 16 20.15 -15.82 -13.75
CA THR A 16 18.75 -15.91 -14.13
C THR A 16 18.66 -15.92 -15.65
N ASN A 17 18.04 -16.97 -16.18
CA ASN A 17 17.34 -16.87 -17.46
C ASN A 17 16.53 -15.57 -17.44
N ASP A 18 16.79 -14.65 -18.37
CA ASP A 18 16.25 -13.28 -18.37
C ASP A 18 14.71 -13.24 -18.24
N PHE A 19 14.01 -14.30 -18.64
CA PHE A 19 12.56 -14.42 -18.46
C PHE A 19 12.09 -14.69 -17.02
N PHE A 20 12.88 -15.41 -16.21
CA PHE A 20 12.52 -15.71 -14.82
C PHE A 20 12.98 -14.62 -13.85
N ALA A 21 14.11 -13.95 -14.11
CA ALA A 21 14.53 -12.77 -13.35
C ALA A 21 13.50 -11.65 -13.47
N VAL A 22 13.12 -11.32 -14.70
CA VAL A 22 12.20 -10.20 -14.96
C VAL A 22 10.83 -10.46 -14.36
N ALA A 23 10.33 -11.71 -14.40
CA ALA A 23 9.03 -12.04 -13.79
C ALA A 23 9.04 -11.95 -12.25
N LEU A 24 10.15 -12.38 -11.61
CA LEU A 24 10.32 -12.26 -10.16
C LEU A 24 10.46 -10.79 -9.74
N ASP A 25 11.28 -10.02 -10.45
CA ASP A 25 11.48 -8.59 -10.20
C ASP A 25 10.21 -7.78 -10.44
N THR A 26 9.42 -8.06 -11.48
CA THR A 26 8.16 -7.34 -11.71
C THR A 26 7.14 -7.59 -10.61
N LYS A 27 7.00 -8.84 -10.15
CA LYS A 27 6.06 -9.19 -9.08
C LYS A 27 6.50 -8.61 -7.73
N LEU A 28 7.79 -8.71 -7.43
CA LEU A 28 8.38 -8.12 -6.23
C LEU A 28 8.26 -6.59 -6.24
N THR A 29 8.45 -5.95 -7.41
CA THR A 29 8.29 -4.49 -7.57
C THR A 29 6.85 -4.05 -7.36
N GLU A 30 5.87 -4.81 -7.86
CA GLU A 30 4.45 -4.57 -7.60
C GLU A 30 4.13 -4.69 -6.10
N GLU A 31 4.56 -5.77 -5.44
CA GLU A 31 4.38 -5.96 -4.00
C GLU A 31 5.00 -4.82 -3.17
N LEU A 32 6.22 -4.39 -3.50
CA LEU A 32 6.90 -3.27 -2.83
C LEU A 32 6.20 -1.93 -3.05
N LEU A 33 5.73 -1.67 -4.28
CA LEU A 33 4.97 -0.48 -4.61
C LEU A 33 3.65 -0.44 -3.83
N PHE A 34 3.00 -1.60 -3.66
CA PHE A 34 1.77 -1.74 -2.90
C PHE A 34 1.98 -1.61 -1.39
N GLU A 35 3.06 -2.16 -0.85
CA GLU A 35 3.45 -1.94 0.55
C GLU A 35 3.70 -0.45 0.83
N ALA A 36 4.38 0.24 -0.10
CA ALA A 36 4.58 1.69 0.00
C ALA A 36 3.25 2.44 0.04
N TYR A 37 2.30 2.12 -0.84
CA TYR A 37 0.98 2.75 -0.86
C TYR A 37 0.17 2.46 0.40
N ALA A 38 0.12 1.20 0.85
CA ALA A 38 -0.60 0.82 2.06
C ALA A 38 -0.04 1.58 3.27
N ARG A 39 1.28 1.67 3.42
CA ARG A 39 1.94 2.44 4.48
C ARG A 39 1.56 3.92 4.43
N ASP A 40 1.57 4.53 3.25
CA ASP A 40 1.20 5.94 3.11
C ASP A 40 -0.27 6.20 3.48
N ILE A 41 -1.18 5.33 3.03
CA ILE A 41 -2.60 5.42 3.35
C ILE A 41 -2.83 5.27 4.85
N ILE A 42 -2.22 4.26 5.48
CA ILE A 42 -2.31 4.04 6.93
C ILE A 42 -1.78 5.26 7.67
N ARG A 43 -0.62 5.79 7.28
CA ARG A 43 -0.03 7.00 7.88
C ARG A 43 -1.00 8.17 7.83
N VAL A 44 -1.61 8.41 6.67
CA VAL A 44 -2.55 9.53 6.49
C VAL A 44 -3.81 9.33 7.32
N ILE A 45 -4.37 8.12 7.36
CA ILE A 45 -5.54 7.81 8.20
C ILE A 45 -5.20 8.02 9.68
N GLN A 46 -4.04 7.56 10.15
CA GLN A 46 -3.61 7.75 11.52
C GLN A 46 -3.43 9.23 11.87
N THR A 47 -2.91 10.04 10.95
CA THR A 47 -2.88 11.50 11.10
C THR A 47 -4.28 12.09 11.19
N MET A 48 -5.22 11.67 10.32
CA MET A 48 -6.61 12.13 10.36
C MET A 48 -7.29 11.75 11.68
N ARG A 49 -7.01 10.56 12.24
CA ARG A 49 -7.52 10.14 13.56
C ARG A 49 -7.08 11.10 14.66
N LYS A 50 -5.82 11.53 14.63
CA LYS A 50 -5.26 12.51 15.59
C LYS A 50 -5.88 13.89 15.39
N GLU A 51 -6.04 14.34 14.14
CA GLU A 51 -6.67 15.63 13.80
C GLU A 51 -8.12 15.71 14.30
N LEU A 52 -8.84 14.58 14.29
CA LEU A 52 -10.20 14.46 14.82
C LEU A 52 -10.28 14.13 16.32
N ASN A 53 -9.14 14.07 17.03
CA ASN A 53 -9.06 13.69 18.45
C ASN A 53 -9.78 12.37 18.79
N LEU A 54 -9.78 11.41 17.87
CA LEU A 54 -10.40 10.10 18.09
C LEU A 54 -9.62 9.31 19.14
N GLN A 55 -10.34 8.61 20.01
CA GLN A 55 -9.72 7.72 20.99
C GLN A 55 -9.09 6.50 20.31
N LEU A 56 -8.09 5.91 20.98
CA LEU A 56 -7.29 4.80 20.45
C LEU A 56 -8.15 3.60 20.03
N ASN A 57 -9.26 3.36 20.71
CA ASN A 57 -10.18 2.24 20.50
C ASN A 57 -11.35 2.57 19.56
N ASN A 58 -11.51 3.81 19.11
CA ASN A 58 -12.65 4.16 18.26
C ASN A 58 -12.54 3.47 16.90
N LYS A 59 -13.63 2.82 16.52
CA LYS A 59 -13.81 2.26 15.19
C LYS A 59 -14.21 3.37 14.23
N ILE A 60 -13.72 3.27 13.00
CA ILE A 60 -14.01 4.25 11.96
C ILE A 60 -14.54 3.58 10.70
N ARG A 61 -15.22 4.34 9.87
CA ARG A 61 -15.48 4.04 8.47
C ARG A 61 -14.56 4.90 7.62
N ILE A 62 -13.91 4.29 6.63
CA ILE A 62 -13.08 5.00 5.65
C ILE A 62 -13.88 5.13 4.35
N LYS A 63 -13.95 6.35 3.84
CA LYS A 63 -14.54 6.70 2.55
C LYS A 63 -13.44 7.10 1.60
N VAL A 64 -13.44 6.54 0.39
CA VAL A 64 -12.37 6.72 -0.59
C VAL A 64 -12.93 7.18 -1.93
N ALA A 65 -12.42 8.29 -2.44
CA ALA A 65 -12.64 8.71 -3.83
C ALA A 65 -11.33 8.56 -4.61
N THR A 66 -11.32 7.64 -5.59
CA THR A 66 -10.18 7.42 -6.48
C THR A 66 -10.61 6.70 -7.76
N ASP A 67 -9.67 6.50 -8.68
CA ASP A 67 -9.90 5.74 -9.91
C ASP A 67 -9.99 4.22 -9.68
N ASP A 68 -10.48 3.50 -10.70
CA ASP A 68 -10.72 2.06 -10.59
C ASP A 68 -9.46 1.23 -10.36
N PHE A 69 -8.31 1.70 -10.86
CA PHE A 69 -7.05 1.01 -10.67
C PHE A 69 -6.63 1.05 -9.20
N LEU A 70 -6.61 2.25 -8.60
CA LEU A 70 -6.24 2.40 -7.20
C LEU A 70 -7.29 1.79 -6.26
N TRP A 71 -8.57 1.81 -6.64
CA TRP A 71 -9.62 1.12 -5.89
C TRP A 71 -9.40 -0.40 -5.83
N LYS A 72 -9.15 -1.05 -6.97
CA LYS A 72 -8.88 -2.50 -7.01
C LYS A 72 -7.69 -2.86 -6.14
N LEU A 73 -6.69 -2.01 -6.11
CA LEU A 73 -5.56 -2.20 -5.23
C LEU A 73 -5.96 -2.09 -3.75
N LEU A 74 -6.71 -1.06 -3.38
CA LEU A 74 -7.21 -0.90 -2.00
C LEU A 74 -8.03 -2.11 -1.55
N GLU A 75 -8.79 -2.74 -2.46
CA GLU A 75 -9.52 -3.97 -2.16
C GLU A 75 -8.59 -5.13 -1.80
N GLN A 76 -7.46 -5.30 -2.51
CA GLN A 76 -6.48 -6.35 -2.21
C GLN A 76 -5.87 -6.21 -0.80
N PHE A 77 -5.65 -4.98 -0.35
CA PHE A 77 -5.02 -4.68 0.94
C PHE A 77 -6.01 -4.22 2.01
N LYS A 78 -7.32 -4.32 1.73
CA LYS A 78 -8.39 -3.83 2.60
C LYS A 78 -8.23 -4.34 4.02
N THR A 79 -8.01 -5.65 4.18
CA THR A 79 -7.85 -6.29 5.49
C THR A 79 -6.68 -5.71 6.29
N HIS A 80 -5.55 -5.46 5.64
CA HIS A 80 -4.37 -4.89 6.28
C HIS A 80 -4.65 -3.45 6.73
N ILE A 81 -5.18 -2.61 5.82
CA ILE A 81 -5.52 -1.22 6.13
C ILE A 81 -6.55 -1.15 7.26
N THR A 82 -7.62 -1.96 7.23
CA THR A 82 -8.66 -1.95 8.27
C THR A 82 -8.11 -2.40 9.62
N THR A 83 -7.20 -3.36 9.65
CA THR A 83 -6.59 -3.87 10.87
C THR A 83 -5.71 -2.80 11.53
N GLU A 84 -4.81 -2.19 10.75
CA GLU A 84 -3.87 -1.17 11.23
C GLU A 84 -4.56 0.15 11.63
N THR A 85 -5.72 0.45 11.06
CA THR A 85 -6.44 1.73 11.29
C THR A 85 -7.67 1.59 12.18
N LEU A 86 -7.97 0.38 12.65
CA LEU A 86 -9.21 0.02 13.36
C LEU A 86 -10.48 0.42 12.60
N ALA A 87 -10.43 0.45 11.28
CA ALA A 87 -11.60 0.69 10.45
C ALA A 87 -12.47 -0.56 10.37
N LYS A 88 -13.79 -0.39 10.40
CA LYS A 88 -14.74 -1.49 10.15
C LYS A 88 -14.92 -1.74 8.66
N GLU A 89 -14.87 -0.69 7.85
CA GLU A 89 -15.09 -0.81 6.42
C GLU A 89 -14.39 0.31 5.64
N ILE A 90 -14.12 0.00 4.37
CA ILE A 90 -13.64 0.93 3.35
C ILE A 90 -14.68 0.90 2.23
N THR A 91 -15.20 2.08 1.89
CA THR A 91 -16.27 2.26 0.89
C THR A 91 -15.85 3.29 -0.15
N ARG A 92 -16.36 3.16 -1.38
CA ARG A 92 -16.23 4.21 -2.37
C ARG A 92 -17.07 5.41 -1.97
N ALA A 93 -16.54 6.59 -2.23
CA ALA A 93 -17.21 7.85 -2.02
C ALA A 93 -17.00 8.76 -3.24
N LYS A 94 -17.86 9.77 -3.37
CA LYS A 94 -17.67 10.80 -4.39
C LYS A 94 -16.60 11.80 -3.97
N THR A 95 -16.09 12.56 -4.94
CA THR A 95 -15.02 13.54 -4.73
C THR A 95 -15.43 14.70 -3.80
N GLU A 96 -16.73 14.93 -3.59
CA GLU A 96 -17.26 15.93 -2.65
C GLU A 96 -17.35 15.40 -1.20
N GLU A 97 -17.35 14.09 -1.01
CA GLU A 97 -17.48 13.45 0.32
C GLU A 97 -16.14 13.25 1.04
N VAL A 98 -15.02 13.54 0.37
CA VAL A 98 -13.67 13.37 0.93
C VAL A 98 -13.18 14.63 1.61
N THR A 99 -12.55 14.49 2.77
CA THR A 99 -12.07 15.61 3.59
C THR A 99 -10.58 15.88 3.42
N LYS A 100 -9.82 14.90 2.96
CA LYS A 100 -8.37 15.00 2.70
C LYS A 100 -8.03 14.42 1.35
N ARG A 101 -7.14 15.08 0.60
CA ARG A 101 -6.65 14.59 -0.68
C ARG A 101 -5.15 14.42 -0.63
N ILE A 102 -4.67 13.27 -1.07
CA ILE A 102 -3.25 12.96 -1.15
C ILE A 102 -2.91 12.43 -2.54
N LYS A 103 -1.64 12.57 -2.92
CA LYS A 103 -1.11 11.93 -4.12
C LYS A 103 -0.44 10.62 -3.73
N VAL A 104 -0.89 9.53 -4.34
CA VAL A 104 -0.30 8.20 -4.17
C VAL A 104 0.30 7.82 -5.52
N ALA A 105 1.63 7.76 -5.57
CA ALA A 105 2.44 7.78 -6.80
C ALA A 105 2.10 8.93 -7.76
N LYS A 106 1.19 8.70 -8.70
CA LYS A 106 0.79 9.65 -9.74
C LYS A 106 -0.73 9.83 -9.82
N ARG A 107 -1.47 9.24 -8.88
CA ARG A 107 -2.93 9.25 -8.82
C ARG A 107 -3.41 9.99 -7.59
N GLU A 108 -4.59 10.59 -7.69
CA GLU A 108 -5.22 11.25 -6.56
C GLU A 108 -6.06 10.27 -5.75
N LEU A 109 -5.90 10.36 -4.44
CA LEU A 109 -6.68 9.61 -3.46
C LEU A 109 -7.34 10.61 -2.51
N GLY A 110 -8.66 10.67 -2.58
CA GLY A 110 -9.50 11.35 -1.60
C GLY A 110 -9.84 10.40 -0.46
N LEU A 111 -9.70 10.87 0.78
CA LEU A 111 -10.01 10.15 1.99
C LEU A 111 -10.97 10.98 2.85
N ALA A 112 -11.95 10.30 3.43
CA ALA A 112 -12.70 10.79 4.58
C ALA A 112 -12.78 9.68 5.63
N ILE A 113 -12.80 10.07 6.90
CA ILE A 113 -13.04 9.15 8.01
C ILE A 113 -14.25 9.61 8.80
N GLU A 114 -15.09 8.65 9.16
CA GLU A 114 -16.28 8.85 9.98
C GLU A 114 -16.15 7.96 11.23
N GLN A 115 -16.35 8.53 12.42
CA GLN A 115 -16.39 7.74 13.64
C GLN A 115 -17.69 6.93 13.71
N LEU A 116 -17.59 5.69 14.18
CA LEU A 116 -18.72 4.79 14.44
C LEU A 116 -19.01 4.66 15.94
#